data_AF-A0A430UH81-F1
#
_entry.id   AF-A0A430UH81-F1
#
_cell.length_a   1.000
_cell.length_b   1.000
_cell.length_c   1.000
_cell.angle_alpha   90.00
_cell.angle_beta   90.00
_cell.angle_gamma   90.00
#
_symmetry.space_group_name_H-M   'P 1'
#
loop_
_entity.id
_entity.type
_entity.pdbx_description
1 polymer ?
#
loop_
_entity_poly.entity_id
_entity_poly.type
_entity_poly.pdbx_seq_one_letter_code
_entity_poly.pdbx_strand_id
1 'polypeptide(L)' 'MGRVRNWIETRFSVMVRSLGLHRIEVRSYWGLVARVNLILLVHNLIRSRVLLKMARGEL' A
#
# COMPACT_ATOMS: atom_id res chain seq x y z
N MET A 1 15.22 5.42 20.31
CA MET A 1 15.05 4.78 18.98
C MET A 1 13.91 3.75 18.89
N GLY A 2 13.58 2.97 19.93
CA GLY A 2 12.63 1.84 19.81
C GLY A 2 11.17 2.16 19.44
N ARG A 3 10.60 3.28 19.94
CA ARG A 3 9.18 3.63 19.69
C ARG A 3 8.87 3.97 18.22
N VAL A 4 9.71 4.77 17.58
CA VAL A 4 9.51 5.16 16.16
C VAL A 4 9.65 3.94 15.26
N ARG A 5 10.67 3.11 15.50
CA ARG A 5 10.86 1.85 14.78
C ARG A 5 9.65 0.93 14.91
N ASN A 6 9.16 0.72 16.14
CA ASN A 6 7.98 -0.12 16.39
C ASN A 6 6.72 0.40 15.68
N TRP A 7 6.53 1.71 15.64
CA TRP A 7 5.43 2.33 14.93
C TRP A 7 5.53 2.13 13.40
N ILE A 8 6.72 2.31 12.83
CA ILE A 8 6.98 2.04 11.41
C ILE A 8 6.70 0.57 11.09
N GLU A 9 7.22 -0.36 11.89
CA GLU A 9 7.02 -1.80 11.70
C GLU A 9 5.53 -2.18 11.77
N THR A 10 4.79 -1.61 12.73
CA THR A 10 3.36 -1.84 12.87
C THR A 10 2.59 -1.35 11.63
N ARG A 11 2.86 -0.12 11.18
CA ARG A 11 2.19 0.42 9.98
C ARG A 11 2.55 -0.34 8.72
N PHE A 12 3.82 -0.73 8.57
CA PHE A 12 4.28 -1.52 7.45
C PHE A 12 3.61 -2.90 7.44
N SER A 13 3.54 -3.58 8.58
CA SER A 13 2.87 -4.88 8.73
C SER A 13 1.39 -4.81 8.36
N VAL A 14 0.68 -3.77 8.82
CA VAL A 14 -0.72 -3.52 8.44
C VAL A 14 -0.84 -3.32 6.93
N MET A 15 -0.01 -2.48 6.32
CA MET A 15 -0.03 -2.23 4.88
C MET A 15 0.19 -3.52 4.06
N VAL A 16 1.20 -4.31 4.44
CA VAL A 16 1.54 -5.59 3.77
C VAL A 16 0.39 -6.60 3.86
N ARG A 17 -0.33 -6.63 4.98
CA ARG A 17 -1.49 -7.52 5.17
C ARG A 17 -2.70 -7.02 4.39
N SER A 18 -3.06 -5.75 4.53
CA SER A 18 -4.25 -5.14 3.90
C SER A 18 -4.18 -5.17 2.38
N LEU A 19 -2.99 -4.97 1.81
CA LEU A 19 -2.76 -5.05 0.36
C LEU A 19 -2.45 -6.46 -0.13
N GLY A 20 -2.46 -7.47 0.75
CA GLY A 20 -2.18 -8.86 0.38
C GLY A 20 -0.75 -9.13 -0.11
N LEU A 21 0.20 -8.21 0.13
CA LEU A 21 1.56 -8.28 -0.42
C LEU A 21 2.33 -9.52 0.06
N HIS A 22 2.04 -9.99 1.27
CA HIS A 22 2.63 -11.20 1.86
C HIS A 22 2.27 -12.51 1.10
N ARG A 23 1.27 -12.48 0.20
CA ARG A 23 0.81 -13.65 -0.58
C ARG A 23 1.32 -13.62 -2.02
N ILE A 24 2.15 -12.64 -2.39
CA ILE A 24 2.61 -12.49 -3.77
C ILE A 24 3.66 -13.55 -4.07
N GLU A 25 3.30 -14.50 -4.93
CA GLU A 25 4.24 -15.46 -5.50
C GLU A 25 4.77 -14.95 -6.85
N VAL A 26 6.09 -14.84 -6.95
CA VAL A 26 6.81 -14.34 -8.13
C VAL A 26 8.13 -15.06 -8.28
N ARG A 27 8.48 -15.40 -9.53
CA ARG A 27 9.69 -16.15 -9.87
C ARG A 27 10.95 -15.28 -10.00
N SER A 28 10.80 -13.96 -9.91
CA SER A 28 11.91 -13.02 -10.03
C SER A 28 11.74 -11.83 -9.09
N TYR A 29 12.88 -11.30 -8.62
CA TYR A 29 12.92 -10.10 -7.79
C TYR A 29 12.28 -8.90 -8.52
N TRP A 30 12.60 -8.70 -9.80
CA TRP A 30 11.99 -7.65 -10.61
C TRP A 30 10.47 -7.82 -10.75
N GLY A 31 9.99 -9.06 -10.85
CA GLY A 31 8.56 -9.37 -10.85
C GLY A 31 7.88 -8.99 -9.53
N LEU A 32 8.54 -9.21 -8.39
CA LEU A 32 8.06 -8.75 -7.09
C LEU A 32 7.94 -7.23 -7.04
N VAL A 33 9.01 -6.54 -7.40
CA VAL A 33 9.09 -5.07 -7.37
C VAL A 33 8.01 -4.47 -8.25
N ALA A 34 7.85 -4.96 -9.49
CA ALA A 34 6.82 -4.49 -10.40
C ALA A 34 5.40 -4.67 -9.84
N ARG A 35 5.08 -5.86 -9.28
CA ARG A 35 3.75 -6.12 -8.71
C ARG A 35 3.46 -5.24 -7.49
N VAL A 36 4.41 -5.10 -6.57
CA VAL A 36 4.24 -4.25 -5.39
C VAL A 36 4.02 -2.79 -5.80
N ASN A 37 4.83 -2.27 -6.71
CA ASN A 37 4.69 -0.90 -7.21
C ASN A 37 3.34 -0.67 -7.90
N LEU A 38 2.88 -1.61 -8.71
CA LEU A 38 1.58 -1.51 -9.37
C LEU A 38 0.42 -1.47 -8.37
N ILE A 39 0.45 -2.34 -7.35
CA ILE A 39 -0.59 -2.36 -6.30
C ILE A 39 -0.62 -1.03 -5.53
N LEU A 40 0.56 -0.52 -5.15
CA LEU A 40 0.66 0.77 -4.45
C LEU A 40 0.14 1.92 -5.33
N LEU A 41 0.48 1.93 -6.63
CA LEU A 41 0.03 2.95 -7.56
C LEU A 41 -1.50 2.95 -7.70
N VAL A 42 -2.11 1.78 -7.93
CA VAL A 42 -3.57 1.65 -8.06
C VAL A 42 -4.27 2.05 -6.77
N HIS A 43 -3.77 1.60 -5.62
CA HIS A 43 -4.32 1.97 -4.32
C HIS A 43 -4.27 3.49 -4.11
N ASN A 44 -3.14 4.13 -4.43
CA ASN A 44 -3.00 5.58 -4.30
C ASN A 44 -3.90 6.34 -5.27
N LEU A 45 -4.07 5.86 -6.50
CA LEU A 45 -4.98 6.48 -7.48
C LEU A 45 -6.43 6.42 -7.01
N ILE A 46 -6.88 5.26 -6.53
CA ILE A 46 -8.23 5.09 -5.95
C ILE A 46 -8.39 6.02 -4.76
N ARG A 47 -7.44 6.03 -3.83
CA ARG A 47 -7.46 6.90 -2.66
C ARG A 47 -7.54 8.37 -3.06
N SER A 48 -6.72 8.84 -4.00
CA SER A 48 -6.76 10.22 -4.47
C SER A 48 -8.09 10.58 -5.14
N ARG A 49 -8.69 9.66 -5.92
CA ARG A 49 -10.02 9.87 -6.50
C ARG A 49 -11.11 9.95 -5.43
N VAL A 50 -11.07 9.08 -4.43
CA VAL A 50 -12.00 9.12 -3.29
C VAL A 50 -11.84 10.44 -2.52
N LEU A 51 -10.61 10.85 -2.21
CA LEU A 51 -10.34 12.12 -1.54
C LEU A 51 -10.84 13.31 -2.37
N LEU A 52 -10.68 13.27 -3.70
CA LEU A 52 -11.18 14.31 -4.59
C LEU A 52 -12.71 14.38 -4.60
N LYS A 53 -13.40 13.23 -4.57
CA LYS A 53 -14.87 13.18 -4.42
C LYS A 53 -15.32 13.72 -3.07
N MET A 54 -14.66 13.34 -1.98
CA MET A 54 -14.95 13.87 -0.64
C MET A 54 -14.77 15.39 -0.60
N ALA A 55 -13.68 15.92 -1.17
CA ALA A 55 -13.41 17.35 -1.23
C ALA A 55 -14.47 18.11 -2.05
N ARG A 56 -15.10 17.45 -3.02
CA ARG A 56 -16.19 18.00 -3.83
C ARG A 56 -17.58 17.80 -3.22
N GLY A 57 -17.69 17.09 -2.08
CA GLY A 57 -18.98 16.76 -1.47
C GLY A 57 -19.80 15.72 -2.25
N GLU A 58 -19.15 14.93 -3.10
CA GLU A 58 -19.78 13.95 -4.01
C GLU A 58 -19.76 12.51 -3.45
N LEU A 59 -19.63 12.35 -2.13
CA LEU A 59 -19.48 11.05 -1.47
C LEU A 59 -20.72 10.61 -0.71
#